data_AF-A0A2S2R8K0-F1
#
_entry.id   AF-A0A2S2R8K0-F1
#
_cell.length_a   1.000
_cell.length_b   1.000
_cell.length_c   1.000
_cell.angle_alpha   90.00
_cell.angle_beta   90.00
_cell.angle_gamma   90.00
#
_symmetry.space_group_name_H-M   'P 1'
#
loop_
_entity.id
_entity.type
_entity.pdbx_description
1 polymer ?
#
loop_
_entity_poly.entity_id
_entity_poly.type
_entity_poly.pdbx_seq_one_letter_code
_entity_poly.pdbx_strand_id
1 'polypeptide(L)'
;MYKDPRSTLRNKLSGKSPDSVHQVGLKAVLVKETEAKLVNWILTVAKMGFPINKLMLLDTVEKIVTSTKDSISTPFIDGRPGRKWFEGFMRQHSEISQKQSEYINKARGQITEAKIRGWFKETEDLLGPNSEILKDPTRVFNLDET
;
A
#
# COMPACT_ATOMS: atom_id res chain seq x y z
N MET A 1 -33.35 -16.18 23.29
CA MET A 1 -33.15 -17.50 22.67
C MET A 1 -31.98 -17.42 21.71
N TYR A 2 -30.87 -18.09 22.02
CA TYR A 2 -29.64 -18.06 21.21
C TYR A 2 -29.86 -18.89 19.93
N LYS A 3 -29.62 -18.29 18.76
CA LYS A 3 -29.95 -18.82 17.42
C LYS A 3 -28.83 -19.70 16.82
N ASP A 4 -28.05 -20.38 17.66
CA ASP A 4 -26.90 -21.13 17.18
C ASP A 4 -27.27 -22.60 16.90
N PRO A 5 -26.96 -23.12 15.69
CA PRO A 5 -27.19 -24.52 15.36
C PRO A 5 -26.46 -25.48 16.32
N ARG A 6 -27.12 -26.60 16.67
CA ARG A 6 -26.58 -27.64 17.57
C ARG A 6 -25.21 -28.19 17.12
N SER A 7 -24.96 -28.21 15.82
CA SER A 7 -23.67 -28.61 15.24
C SER A 7 -22.51 -27.71 15.67
N THR A 8 -22.75 -26.40 15.77
CA THR A 8 -21.76 -25.42 16.22
C THR A 8 -21.41 -25.62 17.70
N LEU A 9 -22.43 -25.85 18.55
CA LEU A 9 -22.24 -26.18 19.96
C LEU A 9 -21.44 -27.48 20.14
N ARG A 10 -21.75 -28.52 19.37
CA ARG A 10 -21.05 -29.81 19.42
C ARG A 10 -19.59 -29.72 18.96
N ASN A 11 -19.30 -28.85 17.99
CA ASN A 11 -17.93 -28.60 17.53
C ASN A 11 -17.09 -27.84 18.57
N LYS A 12 -17.69 -26.90 19.31
CA LYS A 12 -17.04 -26.22 20.45
C LYS A 12 -16.74 -27.21 21.58
N LEU A 13 -17.74 -28.00 21.98
CA LEU A 13 -17.61 -29.01 23.04
C LEU A 13 -16.61 -30.14 22.71
N SER A 14 -16.41 -30.46 21.43
CA SER A 14 -15.45 -31.48 21.01
C SER A 14 -14.03 -30.95 20.80
N GLY A 15 -13.76 -29.67 21.12
CA GLY A 15 -12.45 -29.04 20.97
C GLY A 15 -11.97 -28.89 19.52
N LYS A 16 -12.82 -29.21 18.53
CA LYS A 16 -12.51 -29.06 17.09
C LYS A 16 -12.48 -27.61 16.64
N SER A 17 -13.00 -26.69 17.45
CA SER A 17 -12.99 -25.25 17.21
C SER A 17 -12.50 -24.55 18.48
N PRO A 18 -11.31 -23.91 18.47
CA PRO A 18 -10.86 -23.13 19.62
C PRO A 18 -11.84 -21.98 19.90
N ASP A 19 -12.15 -21.73 21.17
CA ASP A 19 -13.11 -20.69 21.62
C ASP A 19 -12.66 -19.24 21.31
N SER A 20 -11.48 -19.06 20.75
CA SER A 20 -10.85 -17.75 20.53
C SER A 20 -10.05 -17.70 19.24
N VAL A 21 -10.70 -17.86 18.08
CA VAL A 21 -10.13 -17.40 16.81
C VAL A 21 -11.21 -16.72 15.98
N HIS A 22 -11.65 -15.55 16.45
CA HIS A 22 -12.30 -14.57 15.58
C HIS A 22 -11.32 -13.90 14.59
N GLN A 23 -10.07 -14.35 14.49
CA GLN A 23 -9.15 -13.94 13.44
C GLN A 23 -9.27 -14.86 12.23
N VAL A 24 -10.41 -14.80 11.53
CA VAL A 24 -10.48 -15.24 10.13
C VAL A 24 -10.02 -14.06 9.24
N GLY A 25 -8.82 -13.55 9.51
CA GLY A 25 -8.07 -12.82 8.51
C GLY A 25 -7.51 -13.84 7.52
N LEU A 26 -7.40 -13.49 6.23
CA LEU A 26 -6.54 -14.27 5.33
C LEU A 26 -5.17 -14.37 6.03
N LYS A 27 -4.64 -15.59 6.21
CA LYS A 27 -3.25 -15.78 6.64
C LYS A 27 -2.38 -14.88 5.77
N ALA A 28 -1.63 -13.97 6.39
CA ALA A 28 -0.66 -13.13 5.70
C ALA A 28 0.24 -14.06 4.88
N VAL A 29 0.13 -13.96 3.55
CA VAL A 29 0.87 -14.80 2.61
C VAL A 29 2.36 -14.42 2.63
N LEU A 30 2.65 -13.17 2.97
CA LEU A 30 3.99 -12.64 3.15
C LEU A 30 4.38 -12.69 4.63
N VAL A 31 5.68 -12.82 4.89
CA VAL A 31 6.24 -12.62 6.24
C VAL A 31 5.87 -11.21 6.71
N LYS A 32 5.41 -11.08 7.96
CA LYS A 32 4.90 -9.82 8.54
C LYS A 32 5.88 -8.64 8.35
N GLU A 33 7.17 -8.90 8.45
CA GLU A 33 8.22 -7.88 8.27
C GLU A 33 8.28 -7.36 6.82
N THR A 34 8.18 -8.26 5.84
CA THR A 34 8.15 -7.91 4.42
C THR A 34 6.89 -7.11 4.08
N GLU A 35 5.76 -7.50 4.65
CA GLU A 35 4.49 -6.79 4.48
C GLU A 35 4.55 -5.38 5.09
N ALA A 36 5.12 -5.22 6.28
CA ALA A 36 5.32 -3.90 6.89
C ALA A 36 6.24 -2.99 6.05
N LYS A 37 7.33 -3.54 5.49
CA LYS A 37 8.21 -2.81 4.57
C LYS A 37 7.46 -2.39 3.30
N LEU A 38 6.61 -3.26 2.76
CA LEU A 38 5.80 -2.97 1.57
C LEU A 38 4.81 -1.83 1.84
N VAL A 39 4.11 -1.87 2.97
CA VAL A 39 3.17 -0.80 3.38
C VAL A 39 3.91 0.52 3.57
N ASN A 40 5.04 0.52 4.29
CA ASN A 40 5.83 1.73 4.48
C ASN A 40 6.35 2.30 3.17
N TRP A 41 6.78 1.44 2.24
CA TRP A 41 7.16 1.87 0.90
C TRP A 41 5.99 2.54 0.17
N ILE A 42 4.80 1.90 0.11
CA ILE A 42 3.60 2.48 -0.53
C ILE A 42 3.28 3.87 0.02
N LEU A 43 3.27 4.01 1.35
CA LEU A 43 2.99 5.29 2.01
C LEU A 43 4.08 6.34 1.71
N THR A 44 5.34 5.93 1.67
CA THR A 44 6.47 6.85 1.39
C THR A 44 6.42 7.36 -0.04
N VAL A 45 6.21 6.47 -1.02
CA VAL A 45 6.14 6.86 -2.43
C VAL A 45 4.90 7.73 -2.69
N ALA A 46 3.77 7.43 -2.03
CA ALA A 46 2.58 8.27 -2.09
C ALA A 46 2.80 9.65 -1.49
N LYS A 47 3.51 9.76 -0.34
CA LYS A 47 3.89 11.04 0.27
C LYS A 47 4.81 11.87 -0.64
N MET A 48 5.69 11.20 -1.38
CA MET A 48 6.58 11.83 -2.36
C MET A 48 5.85 12.31 -3.64
N GLY A 49 4.53 12.10 -3.75
CA GLY A 49 3.74 12.53 -4.90
C GLY A 49 3.65 11.51 -6.03
N PHE A 50 4.17 10.29 -5.84
CA PHE A 50 4.17 9.23 -6.85
C PHE A 50 3.30 8.03 -6.41
N PRO A 51 1.97 8.17 -6.33
CA PRO A 51 1.11 7.09 -5.88
C PRO A 51 1.25 5.85 -6.78
N ILE A 52 1.26 4.68 -6.14
CA ILE A 52 1.48 3.39 -6.82
C ILE A 52 0.14 2.85 -7.31
N ASN A 53 0.10 2.37 -8.55
CA ASN A 53 -1.09 1.74 -9.09
C ASN A 53 -1.21 0.26 -8.65
N LYS A 54 -2.40 -0.32 -8.82
CA LYS A 54 -2.66 -1.71 -8.45
C LYS A 54 -1.71 -2.69 -9.14
N LEU A 55 -1.41 -2.50 -10.43
CA LEU A 55 -0.56 -3.41 -11.20
C LEU A 55 0.88 -3.40 -10.68
N MET A 56 1.45 -2.22 -10.43
CA MET A 56 2.76 -2.05 -9.84
C MET A 56 2.88 -2.72 -8.47
N LEU A 57 1.82 -2.64 -7.64
CA LEU A 57 1.82 -3.36 -6.37
C LEU A 57 1.89 -4.88 -6.59
N LEU A 58 1.09 -5.42 -7.51
CA LEU A 58 1.11 -6.85 -7.83
C LEU A 58 2.46 -7.29 -8.39
N ASP A 59 3.06 -6.50 -9.30
CA ASP A 59 4.34 -6.79 -9.92
C ASP A 59 5.49 -6.72 -8.91
N THR A 60 5.46 -5.77 -7.98
CA THR A 60 6.44 -5.69 -6.88
C THR A 60 6.35 -6.91 -5.97
N VAL A 61 5.14 -7.34 -5.62
CA VAL A 61 4.95 -8.52 -4.77
C VAL A 61 5.40 -9.79 -5.49
N GLU A 62 5.08 -9.93 -6.77
CA GLU A 62 5.57 -11.02 -7.61
C GLU A 62 7.11 -11.07 -7.63
N LYS A 63 7.77 -9.92 -7.83
CA LYS A 63 9.24 -9.82 -7.76
C LYS A 63 9.79 -10.22 -6.40
N ILE A 64 9.15 -9.83 -5.30
CA ILE A 64 9.58 -10.20 -3.93
C ILE A 64 9.49 -11.72 -3.75
N VAL A 65 8.39 -12.34 -4.18
CA VAL A 65 8.17 -13.79 -4.07
C VAL A 65 9.19 -14.56 -4.92
N THR A 66 9.43 -14.12 -6.16
CA THR A 66 10.36 -14.79 -7.10
C THR A 66 11.83 -14.59 -6.72
N SER A 67 12.20 -13.45 -6.12
CA SER A 67 13.60 -13.14 -5.75
C SER A 67 14.03 -13.78 -4.42
N THR A 68 13.10 -14.21 -3.58
CA THR A 68 13.41 -14.89 -2.32
C THR A 68 13.77 -16.34 -2.62
N LYS A 69 15.05 -16.69 -2.47
CA LYS A 69 15.61 -18.04 -2.78
C LYS A 69 14.95 -19.17 -1.99
N ASP A 70 14.37 -18.87 -0.82
CA ASP A 70 13.53 -19.79 -0.07
C ASP A 70 12.11 -19.67 -0.60
N SER A 71 11.61 -20.73 -1.24
CA SER A 71 10.26 -20.79 -1.81
C SER A 71 9.22 -20.46 -0.75
N ILE A 72 8.82 -19.18 -0.67
CA ILE A 72 7.64 -18.78 0.09
C ILE A 72 6.51 -19.58 -0.55
N SER A 73 5.98 -20.56 0.18
CA SER A 73 4.85 -21.36 -0.28
C SER A 73 3.63 -20.45 -0.25
N THR A 74 3.45 -19.72 -1.35
CA THR A 74 2.31 -18.83 -1.55
C THR A 74 1.21 -19.61 -2.27
N PRO A 75 -0.07 -19.34 -1.98
CA PRO A 75 -1.19 -19.89 -2.75
C PRO A 75 -1.36 -19.17 -4.10
N PHE A 76 -0.34 -18.45 -4.57
CA PHE A 76 -0.40 -17.68 -5.81
C PHE A 76 -0.16 -18.59 -7.01
N ILE A 77 -0.90 -18.35 -8.09
CA ILE A 77 -0.67 -19.00 -9.37
C ILE A 77 0.56 -18.31 -9.98
N ASP A 78 1.60 -19.07 -10.28
CA ASP A 78 2.88 -18.58 -10.84
C ASP A 78 3.55 -17.46 -10.03
N GLY A 79 3.36 -17.46 -8.69
CA GLY A 79 3.94 -16.44 -7.81
C GLY A 79 3.27 -15.06 -7.87
N ARG A 80 2.25 -14.88 -8.71
CA ARG A 80 1.55 -13.60 -8.89
C ARG A 80 0.31 -13.48 -7.99
N PRO A 81 0.20 -12.43 -7.17
CA PRO A 81 -0.99 -12.26 -6.34
C PRO A 81 -2.23 -11.96 -7.18
N GLY A 82 -3.33 -12.64 -6.85
CA GLY A 82 -4.61 -12.44 -7.51
C GLY A 82 -5.45 -11.32 -6.89
N ARG A 83 -6.62 -11.07 -7.50
CA ARG A 83 -7.61 -10.09 -7.02
C ARG A 83 -7.98 -10.25 -5.54
N LYS A 84 -8.20 -11.50 -5.08
CA LYS A 84 -8.58 -11.80 -3.68
C LYS A 84 -7.50 -11.41 -2.68
N TRP A 85 -6.23 -11.58 -3.06
CA TRP A 85 -5.12 -11.17 -2.22
C TRP A 85 -5.08 -9.64 -2.09
N PHE A 86 -5.20 -8.92 -3.22
CA PHE A 86 -5.23 -7.46 -3.20
C PHE A 86 -6.38 -6.91 -2.35
N GLU A 87 -7.60 -7.44 -2.49
CA GLU A 87 -8.74 -7.03 -1.66
C GLU A 87 -8.51 -7.33 -0.17
N GLY A 88 -7.88 -8.47 0.15
CA GLY A 88 -7.48 -8.82 1.51
C GLY A 88 -6.43 -7.87 2.08
N PHE A 89 -5.39 -7.56 1.30
CA PHE A 89 -4.32 -6.64 1.66
C PHE A 89 -4.87 -5.24 1.95
N MET A 90 -5.69 -4.69 1.04
CA MET A 90 -6.31 -3.37 1.23
C MET A 90 -7.24 -3.33 2.45
N ARG A 91 -7.89 -4.44 2.80
CA ARG A 91 -8.74 -4.53 4.00
C ARG A 91 -7.93 -4.63 5.29
N GLN A 92 -6.74 -5.23 5.24
CA GLN A 92 -5.84 -5.36 6.39
C GLN A 92 -5.10 -4.05 6.68
N HIS A 93 -4.80 -3.27 5.65
CA HIS A 93 -4.05 -2.00 5.74
C HIS A 93 -4.94 -0.82 5.36
N SER A 94 -5.86 -0.47 6.27
CA SER A 94 -6.81 0.64 6.09
C SER A 94 -6.16 2.03 5.95
N GLU A 95 -4.88 2.15 6.30
CA GLU A 95 -4.05 3.32 6.06
C GLU A 95 -3.74 3.55 4.58
N ILE A 96 -3.91 2.54 3.73
CA ILE A 96 -3.76 2.64 2.28
C ILE A 96 -5.16 2.70 1.66
N SER A 97 -5.39 3.69 0.80
CA SER A 97 -6.64 3.83 0.06
C SER A 97 -6.39 4.10 -1.42
N GLN A 98 -7.30 3.61 -2.26
CA GLN A 98 -7.28 3.93 -3.69
C GLN A 98 -7.90 5.31 -3.89
N LYS A 99 -7.10 6.24 -4.41
CA LYS A 99 -7.58 7.57 -4.79
C LYS A 99 -8.05 7.55 -6.24
N GLN A 100 -9.28 8.00 -6.47
CA GLN A 100 -9.76 8.27 -7.82
C GLN A 100 -9.14 9.57 -8.34
N SER A 101 -8.71 9.60 -9.60
CA SER A 101 -8.23 10.83 -10.22
C SER A 101 -9.37 11.84 -10.30
N GLU A 102 -9.20 12.98 -9.64
CA GLU A 102 -10.13 14.10 -9.75
C GLU A 102 -9.79 14.95 -10.97
N TYR A 103 -10.82 15.47 -11.64
CA TYR A 103 -10.64 16.47 -12.70
C TYR A 103 -10.00 17.74 -12.12
N ILE A 104 -9.01 18.30 -12.82
CA ILE A 104 -8.32 19.53 -12.39
C ILE A 104 -9.30 20.71 -12.57
N ASN A 105 -9.89 21.17 -11.46
CA ASN A 105 -10.79 22.33 -11.49
C ASN A 105 -10.00 23.65 -11.66
N LYS A 106 -10.52 24.61 -12.44
CA LYS A 106 -9.95 25.96 -12.67
C LYS A 106 -9.53 26.70 -11.39
N ALA A 107 -10.19 26.44 -10.26
CA ALA A 107 -9.80 27.00 -8.95
C ALA A 107 -8.38 26.58 -8.49
N ARG A 108 -7.88 25.41 -8.92
CA ARG A 108 -6.49 24.98 -8.67
C ARG A 108 -5.47 25.79 -9.50
N GLY A 109 -5.90 26.39 -10.61
CA GLY A 109 -5.07 27.22 -11.48
C GLY A 109 -4.82 28.65 -10.96
N GLN A 110 -5.50 29.07 -9.88
CA GLN A 110 -5.19 30.35 -9.23
C GLN A 110 -3.92 30.21 -8.38
N ILE A 111 -2.78 30.49 -9.00
CA ILE A 111 -1.48 30.53 -8.34
C ILE A 111 -1.35 31.87 -7.63
N THR A 112 -1.06 31.84 -6.32
CA THR A 112 -0.75 33.02 -5.52
C THR A 112 0.69 32.91 -5.02
N GLU A 113 1.33 34.04 -4.70
CA GLU A 113 2.68 34.03 -4.13
C GLU A 113 2.78 33.15 -2.88
N ALA A 114 1.78 33.23 -1.99
CA ALA A 114 1.71 32.39 -0.80
C ALA A 114 1.70 30.88 -1.14
N LYS A 115 0.99 30.47 -2.20
CA LYS A 115 0.98 29.08 -2.67
C LYS A 115 2.34 28.66 -3.23
N ILE A 116 3.02 29.53 -3.99
CA ILE A 116 4.35 29.24 -4.53
C ILE A 116 5.36 29.06 -3.39
N ARG A 117 5.40 30.01 -2.44
CA ARG A 117 6.30 29.92 -1.28
C ARG A 117 5.98 28.72 -0.40
N GLY A 118 4.69 28.42 -0.20
CA GLY A 118 4.24 27.22 0.50
C GLY A 118 4.75 25.95 -0.18
N TRP A 119 4.62 25.85 -1.49
CA TRP A 119 5.10 24.70 -2.26
C TRP A 119 6.61 24.48 -2.12
N PHE A 120 7.43 25.54 -2.21
CA PHE A 120 8.89 25.42 -2.02
C PHE A 120 9.23 24.90 -0.61
N LYS A 121 8.57 25.45 0.42
CA LYS A 121 8.75 25.00 1.80
C LYS A 121 8.34 23.53 1.98
N GLU A 122 7.15 23.17 1.50
CA GLU A 122 6.64 21.79 1.57
C GLU A 122 7.58 20.81 0.84
N THR A 123 8.16 21.23 -0.29
CA THR A 123 9.11 20.42 -1.05
C THR A 123 10.42 20.23 -0.30
N GLU A 124 10.96 21.27 0.33
CA GLU A 124 12.15 21.16 1.18
C GLU A 124 11.90 20.26 2.39
N ASP A 125 10.76 20.44 3.08
CA ASP A 125 10.35 19.63 4.23
C ASP A 125 10.19 18.15 3.85
N LEU A 126 9.61 17.88 2.66
CA LEU A 126 9.44 16.53 2.13
C LEU A 126 10.77 15.85 1.81
N LEU A 127 11.71 16.57 1.22
CA LEU A 127 13.05 16.05 0.88
C LEU A 127 13.92 15.88 2.13
N GLY A 128 13.72 16.71 3.16
CA GLY A 128 14.43 16.67 4.42
C GLY A 128 15.95 16.69 4.22
N PRO A 129 16.68 15.63 4.64
CA PRO A 129 18.14 15.56 4.50
C PRO A 129 18.59 15.55 3.02
N ASN A 130 17.72 15.16 2.09
CA ASN A 130 18.03 15.13 0.66
C ASN A 130 17.80 16.48 -0.04
N SER A 131 17.41 17.54 0.68
CA SER A 131 17.16 18.87 0.09
C SER A 131 18.38 19.48 -0.60
N GLU A 132 19.59 19.00 -0.31
CA GLU A 132 20.82 19.42 -0.99
C GLU A 132 20.77 19.24 -2.51
N ILE A 133 20.00 18.28 -3.01
CA ILE A 133 19.83 18.06 -4.46
C ILE A 133 19.23 19.27 -5.17
N LEU A 134 18.47 20.12 -4.48
CA LEU A 134 17.86 21.33 -5.04
C LEU A 134 18.88 22.45 -5.29
N LYS A 135 20.07 22.37 -4.68
CA LYS A 135 21.13 23.38 -4.86
C LYS A 135 21.89 23.22 -6.18
N ASP A 136 21.76 22.07 -6.83
CA ASP A 136 22.42 21.77 -8.09
C ASP A 136 21.44 21.96 -9.26
N PRO A 137 21.55 23.07 -10.01
CA PRO A 137 20.62 23.39 -11.09
C PRO A 137 20.70 22.39 -12.26
N THR A 138 21.79 21.61 -12.37
CA THR A 138 21.93 20.60 -13.43
C THR A 138 20.98 19.40 -13.26
N ARG A 139 20.34 19.29 -12.09
CA ARG A 139 19.37 18.24 -11.76
C ARG A 139 17.92 18.65 -12.02
N VAL A 140 17.69 19.86 -12.50
CA VAL A 140 16.36 20.39 -12.81
C VAL A 140 16.09 20.15 -14.30
N PHE A 141 15.23 19.17 -14.58
CA PHE A 141 14.82 18.83 -15.94
C PHE A 141 13.47 19.49 -16.25
N ASN A 142 13.40 20.26 -17.33
CA ASN A 142 12.11 20.70 -17.87
C ASN A 142 11.53 19.58 -18.73
N LEU A 143 10.26 19.25 -18.51
CA LEU A 143 9.54 18.18 -19.23
C LEU A 143 8.43 18.72 -20.14
N ASP A 144 8.34 20.04 -20.31
CA ASP A 144 7.36 20.67 -21.20
C ASP A 144 7.82 20.59 -22.66
N GLU A 145 6.87 20.33 -23.57
CA GLU A 145 7.13 20.23 -25.01
C GLU A 145 7.29 21.63 -25.61
N THR A 146 8.39 21.87 -26.34
CA THR A 146 8.62 23.11 -27.13
C THR A 146 8.00 23.04 -28.51
#